data_AF-X1IYB4-F1
#
_entry.id   AF-X1IYB4-F1
#
_cell.length_a   1.000
_cell.length_b   1.000
_cell.length_c   1.000
_cell.angle_alpha   90.00
_cell.angle_beta   90.00
_cell.angle_gamma   90.00
#
_symmetry.space_group_name_H-M   'P 1'
#
loop_
_entity.id
_entity.type
_entity.pdbx_description
1 polymer ?
#
loop_
_entity_poly.entity_id
_entity_poly.type
_entity_poly.pdbx_seq_one_letter_code
_entity_poly.pdbx_strand_id
1 'polypeptide(L)'
;MKLAPETRYEARVKAAIAQALLAEIRPLASAERDLAEGGPLGTIRMAEVGVKQGQLTSRLLVLEPRLHLWLVDRWAPAGLKDAYRKSGDTAANAGPAECEAWHVDMMRRIVHEWRRTVVLAMDSRDAACSMMDGYLHA
;
A
#
# COMPACT_ATOMS: atom_id res chain seq x y z
N MET A 1 10.10 -10.49 -26.30
CA MET A 1 8.69 -10.06 -26.17
C MET A 1 8.69 -8.53 -26.17
N LYS A 2 8.28 -7.87 -27.27
CA LYS A 2 8.20 -6.41 -27.32
C LYS A 2 6.90 -6.01 -26.65
N LEU A 3 6.97 -5.31 -25.51
CA LEU A 3 5.81 -4.65 -24.90
C LEU A 3 5.19 -3.74 -25.98
N ALA A 4 3.89 -3.89 -26.22
CA ALA A 4 3.19 -3.00 -27.12
C ALA A 4 3.36 -1.56 -26.61
N PRO A 5 3.60 -0.57 -27.50
CA PRO A 5 3.76 0.81 -27.08
C PRO A 5 2.45 1.26 -26.41
N GLU A 6 2.55 1.71 -25.15
CA GLU A 6 1.41 2.32 -24.46
C GLU A 6 0.81 3.41 -25.34
N THR A 7 -0.51 3.40 -25.44
CA THR A 7 -1.20 4.45 -26.16
C THR A 7 -0.97 5.78 -25.44
N ARG A 8 -0.86 6.89 -26.18
CA ARG A 8 -0.75 8.23 -25.58
C ARG A 8 -1.91 8.54 -24.61
N TYR A 9 -3.03 7.84 -24.76
CA TYR A 9 -4.18 7.93 -23.87
C TYR A 9 -3.90 7.26 -22.51
N GLU A 10 -3.40 6.03 -22.50
CA GLU A 10 -3.06 5.30 -21.25
C GLU A 10 -2.00 6.02 -20.43
N ALA A 11 -0.95 6.54 -21.09
CA ALA A 11 0.09 7.32 -20.41
C ALA A 11 -0.48 8.59 -19.76
N ARG A 12 -1.42 9.28 -20.42
CA ARG A 12 -2.08 10.48 -19.88
C ARG A 12 -3.01 10.16 -18.71
N VAL A 13 -3.72 9.05 -18.77
CA VAL A 13 -4.61 8.61 -17.67
C VAL A 13 -3.76 8.22 -16.45
N LYS A 14 -2.68 7.46 -16.63
CA LYS A 14 -1.75 7.13 -15.55
C LYS A 14 -1.11 8.37 -14.94
N ALA A 15 -0.68 9.33 -15.77
CA ALA A 15 -0.10 10.59 -15.28
C ALA A 15 -1.14 11.43 -14.51
N ALA A 16 -2.39 11.47 -14.96
CA ALA A 16 -3.46 12.18 -14.28
C ALA A 16 -3.83 11.54 -12.93
N ILE A 17 -3.87 10.20 -12.87
CA ILE A 17 -4.10 9.45 -11.63
C ILE A 17 -2.91 9.66 -10.68
N ALA A 18 -1.67 9.58 -11.16
CA ALA A 18 -0.48 9.84 -10.36
C ALA A 18 -0.44 11.28 -9.83
N GLN A 19 -0.84 12.27 -10.64
CA GLN A 19 -0.95 13.67 -10.19
C GLN A 19 -2.09 13.89 -9.19
N ALA A 20 -3.23 13.23 -9.35
CA ALA A 20 -4.31 13.27 -8.37
C ALA A 20 -3.87 12.66 -7.03
N LEU A 21 -3.21 11.50 -7.08
CA LEU A 21 -2.63 10.86 -5.89
C LEU A 21 -1.57 11.75 -5.22
N LEU A 22 -0.68 12.39 -5.99
CA LEU A 22 0.33 13.31 -5.46
C LEU A 22 -0.27 14.62 -4.92
N ALA A 23 -1.37 15.10 -5.49
CA ALA A 23 -2.08 16.29 -5.01
C ALA A 23 -2.89 16.02 -3.74
N GLU A 24 -3.34 14.78 -3.52
CA GLU A 24 -4.06 14.35 -2.31
C GLU A 24 -3.12 13.95 -1.15
N ILE A 25 -1.82 13.83 -1.40
CA ILE A 25 -0.74 13.73 -0.40
C ILE A 25 -0.49 15.08 0.31
N ARG A 26 -1.12 16.18 -0.13
CA ARG A 26 -0.92 17.53 0.45
C ARG A 26 -1.48 17.85 1.85
N PRO A 27 -2.30 17.04 2.57
CA PRO A 27 -2.59 17.33 3.96
C PRO A 27 -1.47 16.83 4.91
N LEU A 28 -0.31 16.40 4.41
CA LEU A 28 0.82 16.00 5.25
C LEU A 28 1.51 17.20 5.94
N ALA A 29 1.38 18.41 5.40
CA ALA A 29 1.96 19.62 5.98
C ALA A 29 1.19 20.14 7.22
N SER A 30 -0.04 19.67 7.51
CA SER A 30 -0.76 20.04 8.73
C SER A 30 -0.40 19.17 9.94
N ALA A 31 0.12 17.94 9.72
CA ALA A 31 0.49 17.04 10.82
C ALA A 31 1.73 17.50 11.60
N GLU A 32 2.63 18.26 10.97
CA GLU A 32 3.82 18.80 11.64
C GLU A 32 3.49 19.93 12.63
N ARG A 33 2.36 20.61 12.47
CA ARG A 33 1.92 21.67 13.40
C ARG A 33 1.38 21.11 14.72
N ASP A 34 0.74 19.95 14.68
CA ASP A 34 0.10 19.35 15.87
C ASP A 34 1.10 18.81 16.90
N LEU A 35 2.35 18.55 16.50
CA LEU A 35 3.42 18.08 17.40
C LEU A 35 4.00 19.18 18.29
N ALA A 36 3.85 20.46 17.93
CA ALA A 36 4.49 21.57 18.63
C ALA A 36 3.70 22.08 19.86
N GLU A 37 2.40 21.76 19.98
CA GLU A 37 1.50 22.47 20.91
C GLU A 37 0.69 21.56 21.87
N GLY A 38 1.16 20.34 22.17
CA GLY A 38 0.58 19.55 23.28
C GLY A 38 -0.91 19.20 23.15
N GLY A 39 -1.43 19.14 21.92
CA GLY A 39 -2.78 18.70 21.57
C GLY A 39 -2.95 17.17 21.57
N PRO A 40 -4.17 16.66 21.34
CA PRO A 40 -4.53 15.25 21.57
C PRO A 40 -3.63 14.33 20.74
N LEU A 41 -2.94 13.40 21.43
CA LEU A 41 -2.01 12.38 20.91
C LEU A 41 -2.18 12.16 19.40
N GLY A 42 -1.28 12.77 18.61
CA GLY A 42 -1.41 12.97 17.17
C GLY A 42 -1.52 11.70 16.31
N THR A 43 -1.45 11.90 14.99
CA THR A 43 -1.60 10.83 13.99
C THR A 43 -0.58 9.70 14.19
N ILE A 44 -1.06 8.45 14.19
CA ILE A 44 -0.21 7.26 14.24
C ILE A 44 0.01 6.78 12.80
N ARG A 45 1.27 6.59 12.41
CA ARG A 45 1.66 6.13 11.07
C ARG A 45 2.28 4.74 11.17
N MET A 46 1.83 3.81 10.33
CA MET A 46 2.33 2.43 10.33
C MET A 46 2.30 1.86 8.91
N ALA A 47 3.18 0.90 8.62
CA ALA A 47 3.11 0.11 7.41
C ALA A 47 2.74 -1.34 7.73
N GLU A 48 1.81 -1.89 6.95
CA GLU A 48 1.54 -3.32 6.88
C GLU A 48 2.20 -3.87 5.62
N VAL A 49 3.16 -4.77 5.78
CA VAL A 49 3.88 -5.42 4.67
C VAL A 49 3.41 -6.87 4.56
N GLY A 50 2.98 -7.26 3.36
CA GLY A 50 2.35 -8.56 3.12
C GLY A 50 0.86 -8.56 3.47
N VAL A 51 0.15 -7.49 3.06
CA VAL A 51 -1.26 -7.24 3.39
C VAL A 51 -2.19 -8.37 2.93
N LYS A 52 -1.85 -9.03 1.82
CA LYS A 52 -2.62 -10.10 1.20
C LYS A 52 -4.06 -9.68 0.94
N GLN A 53 -4.98 -10.02 1.85
CA GLN A 53 -6.43 -9.73 1.77
C GLN A 53 -6.90 -8.59 2.69
N GLY A 54 -6.01 -7.93 3.45
CA GLY A 54 -6.37 -6.77 4.30
C GLY A 54 -7.19 -7.09 5.56
N GLN A 55 -7.13 -8.33 6.05
CA GLN A 55 -7.87 -8.73 7.26
C GLN A 55 -7.35 -8.00 8.50
N LEU A 56 -6.02 -7.93 8.67
CA LEU A 56 -5.40 -7.22 9.78
C LEU A 56 -5.66 -5.71 9.66
N THR A 57 -5.40 -5.14 8.48
CA THR A 57 -5.69 -3.75 8.14
C THR A 57 -7.07 -3.31 8.61
N SER A 58 -8.11 -4.06 8.23
CA SER A 58 -9.50 -3.70 8.58
C SER A 58 -9.75 -3.64 10.08
N ARG A 59 -9.09 -4.50 10.86
CA ARG A 59 -9.22 -4.50 12.32
C ARG A 59 -8.48 -3.33 12.94
N LEU A 60 -7.27 -3.05 12.46
CA LEU A 60 -6.45 -1.96 12.96
C LEU A 60 -7.13 -0.60 12.75
N LEU A 61 -7.69 -0.36 11.56
CA LEU A 61 -8.38 0.90 11.24
C LEU A 61 -9.66 1.13 12.05
N VAL A 62 -10.35 0.05 12.45
CA VAL A 62 -11.51 0.11 13.35
C VAL A 62 -11.10 0.37 14.79
N LEU A 63 -10.02 -0.26 15.26
CA LEU A 63 -9.56 -0.17 16.64
C LEU A 63 -8.87 1.16 16.96
N GLU A 64 -8.14 1.74 16.00
CA GLU A 64 -7.40 2.99 16.18
C GLU A 64 -7.81 4.01 15.12
N PRO A 65 -8.75 4.93 15.45
CA PRO A 65 -9.20 5.98 14.55
C PRO A 65 -8.08 6.92 14.06
N ARG A 66 -6.99 7.05 14.83
CA ARG A 66 -5.86 7.93 14.49
C ARG A 66 -4.83 7.27 13.58
N LEU A 67 -5.02 5.99 13.25
CA LEU A 67 -4.07 5.22 12.46
C LEU A 67 -4.18 5.56 10.97
N HIS A 68 -3.03 5.85 10.37
CA HIS A 68 -2.82 5.93 8.93
C HIS A 68 -1.88 4.80 8.51
N LEU A 69 -2.31 4.03 7.50
CA LEU A 69 -1.62 2.82 7.07
C LEU A 69 -1.08 2.93 5.65
N TRP A 70 0.19 2.53 5.49
CA TRP A 70 0.75 2.17 4.20
C TRP A 70 0.61 0.66 4.03
N LEU A 71 -0.14 0.25 3.02
CA LEU A 71 -0.50 -1.12 2.74
C LEU A 71 0.35 -1.61 1.58
N VAL A 72 1.27 -2.51 1.87
CA VAL A 72 2.24 -3.00 0.90
C VAL A 72 2.03 -4.47 0.63
N ASP A 73 1.78 -4.79 -0.63
CA ASP A 73 1.87 -6.15 -1.14
C ASP A 73 2.18 -6.09 -2.64
N ARG A 74 2.68 -7.17 -3.20
CA ARG A 74 2.87 -7.29 -4.65
C ARG A 74 1.54 -7.57 -5.35
N TRP A 75 0.63 -8.31 -4.71
CA TRP A 75 -0.58 -8.87 -5.35
C TRP A 75 -0.30 -9.53 -6.71
N ALA A 76 0.85 -10.17 -6.83
CA ALA A 76 1.21 -10.95 -7.99
C ALA A 76 1.91 -12.25 -7.56
N PRO A 77 1.90 -13.28 -8.40
CA PRO A 77 2.62 -14.53 -8.12
C PRO A 77 4.11 -14.28 -7.90
N ALA A 78 4.71 -15.09 -7.03
CA ALA A 78 6.15 -15.04 -6.84
C ALA A 78 6.88 -15.50 -8.11
N GLY A 79 7.95 -14.79 -8.46
CA GLY A 79 8.79 -15.12 -9.60
C GLY A 79 9.34 -16.54 -9.47
N LEU A 80 9.47 -17.26 -10.59
CA LEU A 80 9.87 -18.68 -10.57
C LEU A 80 11.20 -18.96 -9.87
N LYS A 81 12.10 -17.98 -9.82
CA LYS A 81 13.40 -18.04 -9.16
C LYS A 81 13.45 -17.37 -7.79
N ASP A 82 12.32 -16.82 -7.35
CA ASP A 82 12.23 -16.09 -6.09
C ASP A 82 12.43 -17.04 -4.91
N ALA A 83 13.28 -16.63 -3.95
CA ALA A 83 13.54 -17.41 -2.75
C ALA A 83 12.25 -17.62 -1.93
N TYR A 84 11.31 -16.67 -2.01
CA TYR A 84 10.03 -16.76 -1.33
C TYR A 84 9.21 -17.99 -1.75
N ARG A 85 9.28 -18.44 -3.02
CA ARG A 85 8.62 -19.68 -3.47
C ARG A 85 9.08 -20.93 -2.73
N LYS A 86 10.31 -20.94 -2.23
CA LYS A 86 10.90 -22.08 -1.51
C LYS A 86 10.50 -22.12 -0.04
N SER A 87 9.78 -21.11 0.46
CA SER A 87 9.37 -21.01 1.86
C SER A 87 8.32 -22.03 2.28
N GLY A 88 7.59 -22.63 1.33
CA GLY A 88 6.44 -23.48 1.61
C GLY A 88 5.17 -22.69 1.99
N ASP A 89 5.23 -21.36 2.00
CA ASP A 89 4.06 -20.51 2.20
C ASP A 89 3.05 -20.71 1.06
N THR A 90 1.79 -20.94 1.41
CA THR A 90 0.68 -20.99 0.45
C THR A 90 0.60 -19.72 -0.40
N ALA A 91 0.88 -18.55 0.18
CA ALA A 91 0.91 -17.28 -0.54
C ALA A 91 2.05 -17.20 -1.58
N ALA A 92 3.16 -17.90 -1.35
CA ALA A 92 4.26 -17.95 -2.30
C ALA A 92 3.96 -18.80 -3.55
N ASN A 93 2.97 -19.69 -3.47
CA ASN A 93 2.56 -20.58 -4.55
C ASN A 93 1.28 -20.15 -5.28
N ALA A 94 0.71 -19.02 -4.87
CA ALA A 94 -0.53 -18.50 -5.42
C ALA A 94 -0.44 -18.17 -6.92
N GLY A 95 -1.50 -18.52 -7.64
CA GLY A 95 -1.65 -18.17 -9.05
C GLY A 95 -2.12 -16.72 -9.26
N PRO A 96 -2.05 -16.19 -10.50
CA PRO A 96 -2.47 -14.82 -10.81
C PRO A 96 -3.90 -14.50 -10.35
N ALA A 97 -4.84 -15.42 -10.57
CA ALA A 97 -6.24 -15.24 -10.21
C ALA A 97 -6.44 -15.15 -8.68
N GLU A 98 -5.68 -15.91 -7.91
CA GLU A 98 -5.76 -15.86 -6.44
C GLU A 98 -5.18 -14.55 -5.91
N CYS A 99 -4.06 -14.10 -6.46
CA CYS A 99 -3.46 -12.82 -6.11
C CYS A 99 -4.40 -11.64 -6.44
N GLU A 100 -5.05 -11.67 -7.60
CA GLU A 100 -6.04 -10.65 -7.98
C GLU A 100 -7.25 -10.67 -7.06
N ALA A 101 -7.78 -11.85 -6.72
CA ALA A 101 -8.88 -11.97 -5.77
C ALA A 101 -8.52 -11.37 -4.41
N TRP A 102 -7.30 -11.58 -3.93
CA TRP A 102 -6.83 -10.97 -2.67
C TRP A 102 -6.75 -9.45 -2.74
N HIS A 103 -6.26 -8.91 -3.86
CA HIS A 103 -6.22 -7.47 -4.07
C HIS A 103 -7.62 -6.85 -4.05
N VAL A 104 -8.56 -7.46 -4.79
CA VAL A 104 -9.96 -7.01 -4.82
C VAL A 104 -10.60 -7.08 -3.43
N ASP A 105 -10.38 -8.16 -2.69
CA ASP A 105 -10.92 -8.31 -1.34
C ASP A 105 -10.32 -7.31 -0.35
N MET A 106 -9.02 -7.02 -0.45
CA MET A 106 -8.37 -5.98 0.33
C MET A 106 -9.01 -4.61 0.03
N MET A 107 -9.12 -4.22 -1.24
CA MET A 107 -9.70 -2.95 -1.64
C MET A 107 -11.14 -2.79 -1.14
N ARG A 108 -11.96 -3.84 -1.24
CA ARG A 108 -13.33 -3.85 -0.71
C ARG A 108 -13.40 -3.61 0.79
N ARG A 109 -12.44 -4.12 1.56
CA ARG A 109 -12.41 -3.95 3.03
C ARG A 109 -12.01 -2.54 3.43
N ILE A 110 -11.08 -1.93 2.70
CA ILE A 110 -10.51 -0.63 3.09
C ILE A 110 -11.20 0.56 2.41
N VAL A 111 -12.12 0.34 1.47
CA VAL A 111 -12.74 1.41 0.67
C VAL A 111 -13.39 2.49 1.54
N HIS A 112 -13.93 2.14 2.70
CA HIS A 112 -14.54 3.10 3.63
C HIS A 112 -13.51 3.94 4.40
N GLU A 113 -12.27 3.47 4.45
CA GLU A 113 -11.15 4.06 5.18
C GLU A 113 -10.07 4.62 4.26
N TRP A 114 -10.39 4.80 2.98
CA TRP A 114 -9.44 5.17 1.93
C TRP A 114 -8.61 6.41 2.27
N ARG A 115 -9.17 7.37 3.02
CA ARG A 115 -8.48 8.61 3.46
C ARG A 115 -7.34 8.36 4.45
N ARG A 116 -7.33 7.18 5.08
CA ARG A 116 -6.36 6.76 6.10
C ARG A 116 -5.44 5.67 5.57
N THR A 117 -5.51 5.34 4.29
CA THR A 117 -4.73 4.25 3.70
C THR A 117 -4.02 4.69 2.42
N VAL A 118 -2.76 4.26 2.27
CA VAL A 118 -2.00 4.37 1.03
C VAL A 118 -1.66 2.96 0.56
N VAL A 119 -2.07 2.59 -0.65
CA VAL A 119 -1.82 1.26 -1.22
C VAL A 119 -0.61 1.30 -2.13
N LEU A 120 0.38 0.46 -1.85
CA LEU A 120 1.62 0.34 -2.60
C LEU A 120 1.75 -1.08 -3.15
N ALA A 121 1.53 -1.21 -4.46
CA ALA A 121 1.71 -2.47 -5.18
C ALA A 121 3.20 -2.70 -5.48
N MET A 122 3.93 -3.33 -4.56
CA MET A 122 5.38 -3.58 -4.68
C MET A 122 5.84 -4.79 -3.87
N ASP A 123 7.02 -5.32 -4.18
CA ASP A 123 7.59 -6.46 -3.44
C ASP A 123 7.88 -6.10 -1.99
N SER A 124 7.49 -6.99 -1.07
CA SER A 124 7.62 -6.81 0.38
C SER A 124 9.06 -6.55 0.84
N ARG A 125 10.05 -7.13 0.15
CA ARG A 125 11.47 -6.89 0.44
C ARG A 125 11.87 -5.45 0.14
N ASP A 126 11.50 -4.94 -1.02
CA ASP A 126 11.82 -3.58 -1.46
C ASP A 126 11.11 -2.55 -0.60
N ALA A 127 9.87 -2.85 -0.20
CA ALA A 127 9.11 -2.05 0.74
C ALA A 127 9.76 -1.99 2.13
N ALA A 128 10.19 -3.13 2.68
CA ALA A 128 10.86 -3.19 3.97
C ALA A 128 12.15 -2.35 3.97
N CYS A 129 12.95 -2.42 2.90
CA CYS A 129 14.14 -1.55 2.76
C CYS A 129 13.76 -0.07 2.67
N SER A 130 12.76 0.28 1.86
CA SER A 130 12.37 1.68 1.65
C SER A 130 11.74 2.33 2.88
N MET A 131 11.03 1.54 3.71
CA MET A 131 10.32 2.04 4.89
C MET A 131 11.19 2.19 6.14
N MET A 132 12.33 1.49 6.20
CA MET A 132 13.33 1.68 7.26
C MET A 132 14.07 3.03 7.14
N ASP A 133 14.16 3.58 5.94
CA ASP A 133 14.91 4.82 5.65
C ASP A 133 14.08 6.11 5.81
N GLY A 134 13.00 6.07 6.61
CA GLY A 134 12.26 7.26 7.02
C GLY A 134 11.09 7.68 6.11
N TYR A 135 10.63 6.81 5.20
CA TYR A 135 9.50 7.11 4.30
C TYR A 135 8.16 7.38 5.01
N LEU A 136 8.02 6.98 6.28
CA LEU A 136 6.82 7.25 7.09
C LEU A 136 6.76 8.71 7.60
N HIS A 137 7.80 9.51 7.36
CA HIS A 137 7.85 10.93 7.74
C HIS A 137 7.39 11.90 6.65
N ALA A 138 7.20 11.43 5.41
CA ALA A 138 6.70 12.26 4.31
C ALA A 138 5.22 12.61 4.47
#